data_AF-A0AAX0Z7S9-F1
#
_entry.id   AF-A0AAX0Z7S9-F1
#
_cell.length_a   1.000
_cell.length_b   1.000
_cell.length_c   1.000
_cell.angle_alpha   90.00
_cell.angle_beta   90.00
_cell.angle_gamma   90.00
#
_symmetry.space_group_name_H-M   'P 1'
#
loop_
_entity.id
_entity.type
_entity.pdbx_description
1 polymer ?
#
loop_
_entity_poly.entity_id
_entity_poly.type
_entity_poly.pdbx_seq_one_letter_code
_entity_poly.pdbx_strand_id
1 'polypeptide(L)'
;MCLENLLSADTTVDSWYDDGCLIASEILSDFSLNDWEELSNQVLNKPTEWQRKIAYCLDNECNEYELNILIELLNTNDKELFEICIDTLRSFPIEEGKKLILKHPQILKRVNHVVATTANSPVKVVLQDFLSKMNSN
;
A
#
# COMPACT_ATOMS: atom_id res chain seq x y z
N MET A 1 9.46 11.86 17.16
CA MET A 1 9.99 10.71 16.42
C MET A 1 9.63 10.92 14.96
N CYS A 2 10.54 10.74 14.00
CA CYS A 2 10.25 10.96 12.58
C CYS A 2 9.95 9.62 11.90
N LEU A 3 9.04 9.61 10.91
CA LEU A 3 8.62 8.41 10.18
C LEU A 3 9.83 7.60 9.69
N GLU A 4 10.82 8.27 9.09
CA GLU A 4 12.05 7.66 8.59
C GLU A 4 12.81 6.82 9.62
N ASN A 5 12.95 7.33 10.85
CA ASN A 5 13.66 6.64 11.92
C ASN A 5 12.85 5.45 12.45
N LEU A 6 11.52 5.54 12.43
CA LEU A 6 10.62 4.47 12.85
C LEU A 6 10.62 3.30 11.85
N LEU A 7 10.53 3.60 10.56
CA LEU A 7 10.50 2.59 9.51
C LEU A 7 11.86 1.90 9.32
N SER A 8 12.95 2.65 9.51
CA SER A 8 14.33 2.14 9.41
C SER A 8 14.82 1.42 10.67
N ALA A 9 14.01 1.39 11.74
CA ALA A 9 14.39 0.71 12.98
C ALA A 9 14.51 -0.81 12.75
N ASP A 10 15.62 -1.38 13.21
CA ASP A 10 15.86 -2.82 13.23
C ASP A 10 15.15 -3.40 14.46
N THR A 11 13.89 -3.77 14.26
CA THR A 11 13.00 -4.35 15.27
C THR A 11 12.61 -5.75 14.82
N THR A 12 12.30 -6.64 15.77
CA THR A 12 11.69 -7.93 15.41
C THR A 12 10.39 -7.68 14.65
N VAL A 13 10.19 -8.42 13.56
CA VAL A 13 9.06 -8.26 12.61
C VAL A 13 7.73 -8.18 13.36
N ASP A 14 7.47 -9.10 14.30
CA ASP A 14 6.22 -9.14 15.07
C ASP A 14 5.97 -7.90 15.95
N SER A 15 7.01 -7.32 16.55
CA SER A 15 6.83 -6.16 17.44
C SER A 15 6.53 -4.88 16.65
N TRP A 16 6.92 -4.83 15.38
CA TRP A 16 6.76 -3.63 14.56
C TRP A 16 5.33 -3.49 14.03
N TYR A 17 4.72 -4.60 13.62
CA TYR A 17 3.37 -4.58 13.06
C TYR A 17 2.28 -4.29 14.11
N ASP A 18 2.56 -4.52 15.40
CA ASP A 18 1.65 -4.17 16.50
C ASP A 18 1.79 -2.69 16.92
N ASP A 19 2.97 -2.27 17.40
CA ASP A 19 3.16 -0.94 17.99
C ASP A 19 3.65 0.10 16.96
N GLY A 20 4.46 -0.32 16.00
CA GLY A 20 5.07 0.56 14.99
C GLY A 20 4.05 1.09 13.99
N CYS A 21 3.05 0.28 13.64
CA CYS A 21 1.98 0.71 12.74
C CYS A 21 1.16 1.86 13.32
N LEU A 22 0.77 1.78 14.59
CA LEU A 22 -0.02 2.83 15.26
C LEU A 22 0.72 4.17 15.28
N ILE A 23 2.01 4.14 15.61
CA ILE A 23 2.85 5.35 15.65
C ILE A 23 3.05 5.92 14.23
N ALA A 24 3.22 5.06 13.22
CA ALA A 24 3.34 5.48 11.84
C ALA A 24 2.05 6.15 11.34
N SER A 25 0.88 5.56 11.60
CA SER A 25 -0.42 6.14 11.24
C SER A 25 -0.68 7.48 11.92
N GLU A 26 -0.29 7.64 13.19
CA GLU A 26 -0.37 8.93 13.90
C GLU A 26 0.50 9.99 13.20
N ILE A 27 1.76 9.65 12.86
CA ILE A 27 2.64 10.57 12.12
C ILE A 27 2.06 10.92 10.74
N LEU A 28 1.50 9.95 10.01
CA LEU A 28 0.90 10.17 8.69
C LEU A 28 -0.34 11.08 8.76
N SER A 29 -1.12 11.03 9.83
CA SER A 29 -2.28 11.93 10.01
C SER A 29 -1.89 13.40 10.17
N ASP A 30 -0.65 13.67 10.60
CA ASP A 30 -0.10 15.03 10.74
C ASP A 30 0.67 15.50 9.49
N PHE A 31 0.72 14.71 8.41
CA PHE A 31 1.46 15.08 7.20
C PHE A 31 0.87 16.28 6.47
N SER A 32 1.74 17.22 6.10
CA SER A 32 1.40 18.27 5.15
C SER A 32 1.54 17.78 3.70
N LEU A 33 1.02 18.58 2.75
CA LEU A 33 1.17 18.30 1.32
C LEU A 33 2.63 18.10 0.90
N ASN A 34 3.55 18.91 1.44
CA ASN A 34 4.97 18.81 1.12
C ASN A 34 5.58 17.51 1.67
N ASP A 35 5.11 17.03 2.83
CA ASP A 35 5.58 15.78 3.42
C ASP A 35 5.15 14.58 2.57
N TRP A 36 3.92 14.61 2.05
CA TRP A 36 3.41 13.60 1.12
C TRP A 36 4.18 13.58 -0.20
N GLU A 37 4.49 14.74 -0.77
CA GLU A 37 5.30 14.84 -2.00
C GLU A 37 6.72 14.31 -1.78
N GLU A 38 7.37 14.69 -0.68
CA GLU A 38 8.70 14.20 -0.34
C GLU A 38 8.70 12.68 -0.13
N LEU A 39 7.68 12.16 0.55
CA LEU A 39 7.51 10.73 0.79
C LEU A 39 7.40 9.96 -0.54
N SER A 40 6.55 10.40 -1.47
CA SER A 40 6.39 9.78 -2.79
C SER A 40 7.71 9.78 -3.57
N ASN A 41 8.44 10.90 -3.56
CA ASN A 41 9.72 11.01 -4.26
C ASN A 41 10.81 10.07 -3.70
N GLN A 42 10.75 9.76 -2.40
CA GLN A 42 11.75 8.93 -1.74
C GLN A 42 11.37 7.45 -1.65
N VAL A 43 10.08 7.10 -1.65
CA VAL A 43 9.57 5.76 -1.31
C VAL A 43 10.25 4.66 -2.13
N LEU A 44 10.44 4.88 -3.43
CA LEU A 44 11.05 3.93 -4.36
C LEU A 44 12.56 3.74 -4.17
N ASN A 45 13.23 4.69 -3.53
CA ASN A 45 14.66 4.65 -3.25
C ASN A 45 14.98 3.95 -1.91
N LYS A 46 13.97 3.64 -1.10
CA LYS A 46 14.13 2.99 0.20
C LYS A 46 14.26 1.46 0.05
N PRO A 47 14.83 0.76 1.05
CA PRO A 47 14.88 -0.69 1.06
C PRO A 47 13.48 -1.32 1.02
N THR A 48 13.36 -2.53 0.47
CA THR A 48 12.09 -3.23 0.35
C THR A 48 11.37 -3.42 1.69
N GLU A 49 12.10 -3.70 2.77
CA GLU A 49 11.53 -3.79 4.12
C GLU A 49 10.85 -2.48 4.56
N TRP A 50 11.49 -1.35 4.28
CA TRP A 50 10.93 -0.04 4.58
C TRP A 50 9.66 0.21 3.75
N GLN A 51 9.68 -0.19 2.47
CA GLN A 51 8.53 -0.08 1.57
C GLN A 51 7.35 -0.94 2.05
N ARG A 52 7.60 -2.16 2.53
CA ARG A 52 6.58 -3.06 3.08
C ARG A 52 5.91 -2.44 4.31
N LYS A 53 6.74 -1.91 5.22
CA LYS A 53 6.29 -1.22 6.43
C LYS A 53 5.40 -0.02 6.13
N ILE A 54 5.82 0.87 5.23
CA ILE A 54 4.97 2.03 4.87
C ILE A 54 3.69 1.58 4.17
N ALA A 55 3.76 0.63 3.21
CA ALA A 55 2.57 0.15 2.49
C ALA A 55 1.50 -0.39 3.44
N TYR A 56 1.91 -1.05 4.52
CA TYR A 56 1.00 -1.55 5.55
C TYR A 56 0.29 -0.43 6.32
N CYS A 57 0.94 0.73 6.54
CA CYS A 57 0.37 1.85 7.31
C CYS A 57 -0.49 2.81 6.47
N LEU A 58 -0.52 2.66 5.15
CA LEU A 58 -1.25 3.55 4.22
C LEU A 58 -2.73 3.15 4.05
N ASP A 59 -3.35 2.48 5.03
CA ASP A 59 -4.79 2.19 5.08
C ASP A 59 -5.57 3.15 6.01
N ASN A 60 -4.91 4.21 6.48
CA ASN A 60 -5.43 5.03 7.57
C ASN A 60 -6.51 6.03 7.13
N GLU A 61 -6.20 6.98 6.24
CA GLU A 61 -7.14 8.03 5.83
C GLU A 61 -7.83 7.76 4.49
N CYS A 62 -7.30 6.81 3.72
CA CYS A 62 -7.74 6.48 2.37
C CYS A 62 -7.75 7.69 1.44
N ASN A 63 -6.74 8.55 1.57
CA ASN A 63 -6.62 9.78 0.78
C ASN A 63 -5.87 9.56 -0.56
N GLU A 64 -5.84 10.57 -1.44
CA GLU A 64 -5.22 10.46 -2.77
C GLU A 64 -3.68 10.30 -2.69
N TYR A 65 -3.03 10.82 -1.65
CA TYR A 65 -1.59 10.72 -1.46
C TYR A 65 -1.16 9.30 -1.06
N GLU A 66 -1.85 8.71 -0.09
CA GLU A 66 -1.66 7.31 0.31
C GLU A 66 -1.82 6.38 -0.90
N LEU A 67 -2.86 6.60 -1.70
CA LEU A 67 -3.08 5.82 -2.92
C LEU A 67 -1.94 6.01 -3.93
N ASN A 68 -1.49 7.23 -4.18
CA ASN A 68 -0.41 7.49 -5.14
C ASN A 68 0.87 6.74 -4.75
N ILE A 69 1.23 6.74 -3.47
CA ILE A 69 2.38 6.00 -2.97
C ILE A 69 2.18 4.49 -3.13
N LEU A 70 0.99 3.95 -2.80
CA LEU A 70 0.68 2.54 -3.02
C LEU A 70 0.77 2.16 -4.50
N ILE A 71 0.35 3.04 -5.42
CA ILE A 71 0.49 2.82 -6.87
C ILE A 71 1.96 2.74 -7.29
N GLU A 72 2.80 3.62 -6.75
CA GLU A 72 4.23 3.58 -7.02
C GLU A 72 4.85 2.27 -6.52
N LEU A 73 4.50 1.85 -5.30
CA LEU A 73 4.97 0.60 -4.69
C LEU A 73 4.45 -0.66 -5.41
N LEU A 74 3.25 -0.64 -6.00
CA LEU A 74 2.68 -1.74 -6.79
C LEU A 74 3.50 -2.08 -8.05
N ASN A 75 4.37 -1.19 -8.51
CA ASN A 75 5.29 -1.45 -9.61
C ASN A 75 6.54 -2.25 -9.20
N THR A 76 6.57 -2.75 -7.96
CA THR A 76 7.65 -3.62 -7.47
C THR A 76 7.68 -4.99 -8.15
N ASN A 77 8.84 -5.64 -8.06
CA ASN A 77 9.04 -7.06 -8.36
C ASN A 77 8.98 -7.94 -7.10
N ASP A 78 8.93 -7.33 -5.92
CA ASP A 78 8.84 -8.03 -4.65
C ASP A 78 7.41 -8.50 -4.39
N LYS A 79 7.24 -9.81 -4.23
CA LYS A 79 5.92 -10.44 -4.12
C LYS A 79 5.20 -10.05 -2.82
N GLU A 80 5.94 -9.94 -1.71
CA GLU A 80 5.38 -9.65 -0.40
C GLU A 80 4.92 -8.18 -0.31
N LEU A 81 5.74 -7.24 -0.79
CA LEU A 81 5.34 -5.84 -0.92
C LEU A 81 4.11 -5.69 -1.82
N PHE A 82 4.07 -6.40 -2.94
CA PHE A 82 2.90 -6.40 -3.82
C PHE A 82 1.64 -6.89 -3.10
N GLU A 83 1.74 -7.98 -2.33
CA GLU A 83 0.64 -8.52 -1.55
C GLU A 83 0.14 -7.54 -0.49
N ILE A 84 1.07 -6.91 0.25
CA ILE A 84 0.74 -5.88 1.25
C ILE A 84 0.00 -4.73 0.58
N CYS A 85 0.52 -4.16 -0.51
CA CYS A 85 -0.14 -3.05 -1.21
C CYS A 85 -1.57 -3.41 -1.61
N ILE A 86 -1.83 -4.64 -2.07
CA ILE A 86 -3.17 -5.07 -2.45
C ILE A 86 -4.08 -5.25 -1.24
N ASP A 87 -3.58 -5.80 -0.14
CA ASP A 87 -4.38 -5.98 1.07
C ASP A 87 -4.74 -4.61 1.67
N THR A 88 -3.79 -3.66 1.71
CA THR A 88 -4.03 -2.26 2.07
C THR A 88 -5.07 -1.62 1.14
N LEU A 89 -4.95 -1.76 -0.18
CA LEU A 89 -5.96 -1.22 -1.10
C LEU A 89 -7.35 -1.88 -0.95
N ARG A 90 -7.42 -3.08 -0.38
CA ARG A 90 -8.67 -3.79 -0.14
C ARG A 90 -9.36 -3.34 1.14
N SER A 91 -8.64 -2.77 2.10
CA SER A 91 -9.21 -2.18 3.32
C SER A 91 -9.83 -0.80 3.07
N PHE A 92 -9.52 -0.14 1.94
CA PHE A 92 -10.10 1.15 1.58
C PHE A 92 -11.64 1.05 1.47
N PRO A 93 -12.37 2.07 1.95
CA PRO A 93 -13.82 2.16 1.76
C PRO A 93 -14.20 2.02 0.29
N ILE A 94 -15.21 1.18 0.02
CA ILE A 94 -15.58 0.80 -1.34
C ILE A 94 -15.99 2.02 -2.18
N GLU A 95 -16.61 3.07 -1.61
CA GLU A 95 -17.05 4.21 -2.41
C GLU A 95 -15.92 5.16 -2.80
N GLU A 96 -15.10 5.58 -1.84
CA GLU A 96 -13.98 6.50 -2.04
C GLU A 96 -12.82 5.81 -2.75
N GLY A 97 -12.45 4.62 -2.27
CA GLY A 97 -11.40 3.79 -2.86
C GLY A 97 -11.71 3.42 -4.30
N LYS A 98 -12.96 3.05 -4.62
CA LYS A 98 -13.35 2.74 -6.00
C LYS A 98 -13.24 3.95 -6.92
N LYS A 99 -13.72 5.13 -6.50
CA LYS A 99 -13.59 6.36 -7.30
C LYS A 99 -12.13 6.68 -7.57
N LEU A 100 -11.26 6.54 -6.58
CA LEU A 100 -9.84 6.81 -6.71
C LEU A 100 -9.14 5.77 -7.60
N ILE A 101 -9.28 4.47 -7.33
CA ILE A 101 -8.67 3.40 -8.13
C ILE A 101 -9.14 3.46 -9.59
N LEU A 102 -10.41 3.81 -9.87
CA LEU A 102 -10.92 3.98 -11.23
C LEU A 102 -10.26 5.14 -11.99
N LYS A 103 -9.71 6.15 -11.31
CA LYS A 103 -8.87 7.19 -11.94
C LYS A 103 -7.51 6.65 -12.38
N HIS A 104 -7.08 5.51 -11.84
CA HIS A 104 -5.77 4.90 -12.07
C HIS A 104 -5.89 3.50 -12.70
N PRO A 105 -6.31 3.40 -13.99
CA PRO A 105 -6.53 2.12 -14.68
C PRO A 105 -5.28 1.22 -14.76
N GLN A 106 -4.08 1.77 -14.55
CA GLN A 106 -2.83 1.03 -14.42
C GLN A 106 -2.87 0.00 -13.28
N ILE A 107 -3.56 0.30 -12.17
CA ILE A 107 -3.71 -0.62 -11.04
C ILE A 107 -4.43 -1.88 -11.52
N LEU A 108 -5.61 -1.71 -12.12
CA LEU A 108 -6.41 -2.82 -12.62
C LEU A 108 -5.65 -3.63 -13.67
N LYS A 109 -4.88 -2.98 -14.55
CA LYS A 109 -4.04 -3.67 -15.54
C LYS A 109 -2.95 -4.51 -14.86
N ARG A 110 -2.25 -3.95 -13.87
CA ARG A 110 -1.18 -4.66 -13.13
C ARG A 110 -1.75 -5.84 -12.36
N VAL A 111 -2.83 -5.65 -11.60
CA VAL A 111 -3.50 -6.71 -10.85
C VAL A 111 -3.99 -7.82 -11.78
N ASN A 112 -4.63 -7.48 -12.91
CA ASN A 112 -5.04 -8.48 -13.91
C ASN A 112 -3.85 -9.25 -14.48
N HIS A 113 -2.73 -8.57 -14.77
CA HIS A 113 -1.51 -9.23 -15.24
C HIS A 113 -0.98 -10.22 -14.20
N VAL A 114 -0.87 -9.80 -12.93
CA VAL A 114 -0.39 -10.67 -11.85
C VAL A 114 -1.33 -11.84 -11.62
N VAL A 115 -2.65 -11.65 -11.66
CA VAL A 115 -3.64 -12.75 -11.56
C VAL A 115 -3.46 -13.77 -12.70
N ALA A 116 -3.16 -13.30 -13.92
CA ALA A 116 -2.94 -14.16 -15.07
C ALA A 116 -1.63 -14.96 -14.96
N THR A 117 -0.58 -14.39 -14.39
CA THR A 117 0.74 -15.04 -14.25
C THR A 117 0.91 -15.82 -12.96
N THR A 118 0.07 -15.59 -11.95
CA THR A 118 0.15 -16.24 -10.65
C THR A 118 -0.53 -17.62 -10.68
N ALA A 119 0.18 -18.64 -10.22
CA ALA A 119 -0.38 -19.98 -10.00
C ALA A 119 -1.54 -19.92 -9.00
N ASN A 120 -2.42 -20.93 -8.99
CA ASN A 120 -3.52 -20.96 -8.02
C ASN A 120 -2.97 -20.97 -6.58
N SER A 121 -3.11 -19.84 -5.90
CA SER A 121 -2.65 -19.59 -4.54
C SER A 121 -3.68 -18.71 -3.83
N PRO A 122 -3.65 -18.64 -2.48
CA PRO A 122 -4.51 -17.73 -1.72
C PRO A 122 -4.42 -16.28 -2.21
N VAL A 123 -3.23 -15.86 -2.62
CA VAL A 123 -2.94 -14.53 -3.19
C VAL A 123 -3.80 -14.27 -4.43
N LYS A 124 -3.92 -15.25 -5.33
CA LYS A 124 -4.75 -15.12 -6.52
C LYS A 124 -6.23 -14.92 -6.17
N VAL A 125 -6.71 -15.59 -5.13
CA VAL A 125 -8.10 -15.43 -4.64
C VAL A 125 -8.31 -14.02 -4.11
N VAL A 126 -7.37 -13.49 -3.34
CA VAL A 126 -7.43 -12.10 -2.82
C VAL A 126 -7.45 -11.08 -3.95
N LEU A 127 -6.58 -11.26 -4.96
CA LEU A 127 -6.53 -10.37 -6.13
C LEU A 127 -7.82 -10.43 -6.96
N GLN A 128 -8.43 -11.61 -7.10
CA GLN A 128 -9.71 -11.78 -7.78
C GLN A 128 -10.88 -11.17 -6.99
N ASP A 129 -10.87 -11.27 -5.66
CA ASP A 129 -11.84 -10.61 -4.77
C ASP A 129 -11.74 -9.07 -4.92
N PHE A 130 -10.52 -8.53 -4.89
CA PHE A 130 -10.26 -7.12 -5.14
C PHE A 130 -10.85 -6.68 -6.49
N LEU A 131 -10.49 -7.35 -7.60
CA LEU A 131 -11.04 -7.02 -8.92
C LEU A 131 -12.56 -7.13 -8.99
N SER A 132 -13.17 -8.09 -8.29
CA SER A 132 -14.62 -8.26 -8.26
C SER A 132 -15.31 -7.10 -7.55
N LYS A 133 -14.75 -6.61 -6.43
CA LYS A 133 -15.22 -5.41 -5.72
C LYS A 133 -15.14 -4.16 -6.60
N MET A 134 -14.07 -4.01 -7.36
CA MET A 134 -13.90 -2.87 -8.28
C MET A 134 -14.93 -2.87 -9.43
N ASN A 135 -15.37 -4.05 -9.87
CA ASN A 135 -16.34 -4.20 -10.96
C ASN A 135 -17.81 -4.30 -10.49
N SER A 136 -18.05 -4.47 -9.19
CA SER A 136 -19.41 -4.59 -8.63
C SER A 136 -20.04 -3.20 -8.55
N ASN A 137 -21.17 -2.99 -9.23
CA ASN A 137 -21.88 -1.70 -9.32
C ASN A 137 -22.32 -1.17 -7.95
#